data_AF-A0A9J6CHU7-F1
#
_entry.id   AF-A0A9J6CHU7-F1
#
_cell.length_a   1.000
_cell.length_b   1.000
_cell.length_c   1.000
_cell.angle_alpha   90.00
_cell.angle_beta   90.00
_cell.angle_gamma   90.00
#
_symmetry.space_group_name_H-M   'P 1'
#
loop_
_entity.id
_entity.type
_entity.pdbx_description
1 polymer ?
#
loop_
_entity_poly.entity_id
_entity_poly.type
_entity_poly.pdbx_seq_one_letter_code
_entity_poly.pdbx_strand_id
1 'polypeptide(L)'
;MQPRNCAAHGLFGSKYLKRHNLRDNRWTVNDLIEQYERLSNIYRKNNEVKNHQREHDEMNEADLYRKLKKEFKDKIELLQIVLRGDVQRTKNILINYPNYMRTYQNKQSYEVLEELDAQTFQTRKKLDRYIGERQRLMNEYETFLMDVAQKQETIRYYDIKEFQQERDTKRLYVELKNSQTRWRAIQNINLTYKNVIDQLLHDSLYYQPVIETLNNDWKEQARFMQETFNIGFPTIKQVKNIERQVKTLEKKTRKDEEKRNNDLFQNKLALRQHPKKVKELVRRDSDFTGLNDRYTRETESMAELRLEVQNTKKTITELMNTTLAKTPDDIATRISSTLKSISKWREEVVRVRVRHKAAEVQMSFYKSIQKIMLNDHPDLYKDELLDKSTQLQRAIFNIKEKIENYKEQITDLIHFEKTLNHSIVHILDVIRHVDPVNIFAEPQYPETLQPPLLQFNDLPEVPLQIEVNVPKVLAMIKAKIHSIMQYYGKKEHEEKEIDEQIPRFQQAVIEDYFQSVRPRIDSWEFD
;
A
#
# COMPACT_ATOMS: atom_id res chain seq x y z
N MET A 1 -75.07 -113.49 -64.22
CA MET A 1 -76.33 -114.27 -64.35
C MET A 1 -77.16 -114.03 -63.09
N GLN A 2 -78.28 -113.32 -63.20
CA GLN A 2 -79.19 -113.04 -62.09
C GLN A 2 -79.98 -114.31 -61.72
N PRO A 3 -80.12 -114.67 -60.44
CA PRO A 3 -81.07 -115.70 -60.05
C PRO A 3 -82.48 -115.12 -60.21
N ARG A 4 -83.26 -115.67 -61.15
CA ARG A 4 -84.67 -115.31 -61.32
C ARG A 4 -85.45 -115.70 -60.06
N ASN A 5 -86.45 -114.89 -59.73
CA ASN A 5 -87.36 -115.06 -58.60
C ASN A 5 -87.85 -116.53 -58.51
N CYS A 6 -87.56 -117.22 -57.40
CA CYS A 6 -87.78 -118.67 -57.23
C CYS A 6 -89.25 -119.10 -57.41
N ALA A 7 -90.20 -118.18 -57.28
CA ALA A 7 -91.61 -118.42 -57.56
C ALA A 7 -91.91 -118.80 -59.03
N ALA A 8 -91.01 -118.46 -59.98
CA ALA A 8 -91.17 -118.73 -61.41
C ALA A 8 -90.27 -119.86 -61.94
N HIS A 9 -89.51 -120.56 -61.09
CA HIS A 9 -88.67 -121.67 -61.54
C HIS A 9 -89.55 -122.90 -61.83
N GLY A 10 -89.54 -123.36 -63.09
CA GLY A 10 -90.44 -124.43 -63.58
C GLY A 10 -90.29 -125.79 -62.87
N LEU A 11 -89.24 -125.97 -62.07
CA LEU A 11 -89.02 -127.16 -61.23
C LEU A 11 -89.46 -126.98 -59.77
N PHE A 12 -89.62 -125.74 -59.28
CA PHE A 12 -89.71 -125.45 -57.83
C PHE A 12 -90.90 -124.56 -57.43
N GLY A 13 -91.79 -124.21 -58.37
CA GLY A 13 -93.03 -123.50 -58.04
C GLY A 13 -94.06 -124.42 -57.37
N SER A 14 -94.74 -123.95 -56.32
CA SER A 14 -95.73 -124.72 -55.55
C SER A 14 -96.86 -125.32 -56.41
N LYS A 15 -97.15 -124.70 -57.57
CA LYS A 15 -98.15 -125.18 -58.54
C LYS A 15 -97.73 -126.46 -59.29
N TYR A 16 -96.45 -126.84 -59.28
CA TYR A 16 -95.93 -127.99 -60.03
C TYR A 16 -95.60 -129.22 -59.15
N LEU A 17 -95.74 -129.12 -57.83
CA LEU A 17 -95.43 -130.20 -56.88
C LEU A 17 -96.24 -131.49 -57.13
N LYS A 18 -97.47 -131.40 -57.64
CA LYS A 18 -98.31 -132.57 -57.94
C LYS A 18 -97.81 -133.40 -59.13
N ARG A 19 -96.87 -132.89 -59.96
CA ARG A 19 -96.39 -133.57 -61.17
C ARG A 19 -95.05 -134.30 -60.98
N HIS A 20 -94.36 -134.10 -59.87
CA HIS A 20 -93.13 -134.83 -59.59
C HIS A 20 -93.47 -136.14 -58.88
N ASN A 21 -93.55 -137.24 -59.64
CA ASN A 21 -93.78 -138.61 -59.18
C ASN A 21 -92.57 -139.12 -58.36
N LEU A 22 -92.35 -138.59 -57.16
CA LEU A 22 -91.42 -139.12 -56.18
C LEU A 22 -92.25 -139.77 -55.06
N ARG A 23 -92.75 -140.98 -55.32
CA ARG A 23 -93.37 -141.85 -54.31
C ARG A 23 -92.26 -142.63 -53.59
N ASP A 24 -91.75 -142.06 -52.51
CA ASP A 24 -91.12 -142.82 -51.43
C ASP A 24 -91.99 -142.63 -50.17
N ASN A 25 -92.42 -143.74 -49.55
CA ASN A 25 -93.50 -143.78 -48.54
C ASN A 25 -93.12 -143.18 -47.17
N ARG A 26 -91.95 -142.54 -47.06
CA ARG A 26 -91.43 -141.97 -45.81
C ARG A 26 -91.52 -140.45 -45.73
N TRP A 27 -91.90 -139.77 -46.82
CA TRP A 27 -91.87 -138.31 -46.90
C TRP A 27 -93.26 -137.80 -47.31
N THR A 28 -93.85 -136.91 -46.51
CA THR A 28 -95.14 -136.30 -46.83
C THR A 28 -94.95 -135.06 -47.70
N VAL A 29 -95.97 -134.70 -48.48
CA VAL A 29 -95.93 -133.50 -49.37
C VAL A 29 -95.59 -132.22 -48.60
N ASN A 30 -95.94 -132.16 -47.31
CA ASN A 30 -95.62 -131.04 -46.43
C ASN A 30 -94.12 -130.95 -46.10
N ASP A 31 -93.42 -132.08 -45.93
CA ASP A 31 -91.99 -132.10 -45.61
C ASP A 31 -91.15 -131.53 -46.77
N LEU A 32 -91.56 -131.79 -48.01
CA LEU A 32 -90.94 -131.22 -49.20
C LEU A 32 -91.14 -129.70 -49.29
N ILE A 33 -92.37 -129.22 -49.06
CA ILE A 33 -92.65 -127.77 -49.04
C ILE A 33 -91.80 -127.08 -47.98
N GLU A 34 -91.69 -127.67 -46.79
CA GLU A 34 -90.88 -127.12 -45.70
C GLU A 34 -89.37 -127.08 -46.05
N GLN A 35 -88.83 -128.13 -46.69
CA GLN A 35 -87.44 -128.11 -47.15
C GLN A 35 -87.17 -127.04 -48.23
N TYR A 36 -88.12 -126.81 -49.13
CA TYR A 36 -87.98 -125.75 -50.15
C TYR A 36 -88.12 -124.35 -49.55
N GLU A 37 -88.99 -124.14 -48.57
CA GLU A 37 -89.04 -122.88 -47.81
C GLU A 37 -87.73 -122.64 -47.04
N ARG A 38 -87.16 -123.69 -46.44
CA ARG A 38 -85.84 -123.63 -45.78
C ARG A 38 -84.73 -123.26 -46.78
N LEU A 39 -84.71 -123.86 -47.97
CA LEU A 39 -83.76 -123.53 -49.05
C LEU A 39 -83.93 -122.09 -49.54
N SER A 40 -85.16 -121.63 -49.79
CA SER A 40 -85.46 -120.25 -50.17
C SER A 40 -84.99 -119.25 -49.11
N ASN A 41 -85.22 -119.57 -47.82
CA ASN A 41 -84.73 -118.78 -46.70
C ASN A 41 -83.19 -118.75 -46.62
N ILE A 42 -82.51 -119.86 -46.93
CA ILE A 42 -81.03 -119.90 -47.02
C ILE A 42 -80.53 -118.99 -48.15
N TYR A 43 -81.16 -119.03 -49.32
CA TYR A 43 -80.78 -118.13 -50.43
C TYR A 43 -81.04 -116.66 -50.12
N ARG A 44 -82.16 -116.34 -49.45
CA ARG A 44 -82.44 -114.97 -49.00
C ARG A 44 -81.38 -114.48 -48.02
N LYS A 45 -81.06 -115.28 -47.00
CA LYS A 45 -79.98 -115.01 -46.05
C LYS A 45 -78.62 -114.87 -46.74
N ASN A 46 -78.31 -115.70 -47.74
CA ASN A 46 -77.05 -115.59 -48.48
C ASN A 46 -76.99 -114.28 -49.30
N ASN A 47 -78.11 -113.81 -49.85
CA ASN A 47 -78.16 -112.55 -50.58
C ASN A 47 -78.03 -111.34 -49.63
N GLU A 48 -78.65 -111.42 -48.43
CA GLU A 48 -78.45 -110.44 -47.34
C GLU A 48 -76.98 -110.39 -46.91
N VAL A 49 -76.34 -111.56 -46.72
CA VAL A 49 -74.90 -111.65 -46.39
C VAL A 49 -74.02 -111.04 -47.50
N LYS A 50 -74.32 -111.30 -48.78
CA LYS A 50 -73.57 -110.69 -49.89
C LYS A 50 -73.74 -109.18 -49.96
N ASN A 51 -74.92 -108.66 -49.65
CA ASN A 51 -75.14 -107.22 -49.58
C ASN A 51 -74.35 -106.61 -48.42
N HIS A 52 -74.38 -107.22 -47.24
CA HIS A 52 -73.56 -106.77 -46.11
C HIS A 52 -72.05 -106.87 -46.38
N GLN A 53 -71.60 -107.88 -47.13
CA GLN A 53 -70.21 -107.96 -47.57
C GLN A 53 -69.84 -106.79 -48.49
N ARG A 54 -70.69 -106.45 -49.46
CA ARG A 54 -70.47 -105.28 -50.33
C ARG A 54 -70.46 -103.97 -49.56
N GLU A 55 -71.42 -103.78 -48.65
CA GLU A 55 -71.45 -102.60 -47.77
C GLU A 55 -70.18 -102.52 -46.91
N HIS A 56 -69.70 -103.67 -46.41
CA HIS A 56 -68.45 -103.74 -45.64
C HIS A 56 -67.23 -103.42 -46.50
N ASP A 57 -67.15 -103.94 -47.73
CA ASP A 57 -66.06 -103.68 -48.66
C ASP A 57 -66.05 -102.20 -49.09
N GLU A 58 -67.20 -101.61 -49.38
CA GLU A 58 -67.35 -100.17 -49.69
C GLU A 58 -66.94 -99.28 -48.49
N MET A 59 -67.33 -99.66 -47.26
CA MET A 59 -66.88 -98.96 -46.05
C MET A 59 -65.36 -99.08 -45.86
N ASN A 60 -64.79 -100.26 -46.08
CA ASN A 60 -63.35 -100.49 -45.98
C ASN A 60 -62.57 -99.68 -47.01
N GLU A 61 -63.02 -99.65 -48.28
CA GLU A 61 -62.40 -98.83 -49.33
C GLU A 61 -62.46 -97.33 -49.00
N ALA A 62 -63.61 -96.85 -48.50
CA ALA A 62 -63.77 -95.46 -48.08
C ALA A 62 -62.84 -95.10 -46.90
N ASP A 63 -62.66 -95.99 -45.93
CA ASP A 63 -61.74 -95.83 -44.82
C ASP A 63 -60.28 -95.84 -45.28
N LEU A 64 -59.92 -96.71 -46.22
CA LEU A 64 -58.58 -96.83 -46.78
C LEU A 64 -58.22 -95.58 -47.59
N TYR A 65 -59.16 -95.05 -48.39
CA TYR A 65 -59.01 -93.78 -49.09
C TYR A 65 -58.83 -92.60 -48.13
N ARG A 66 -59.60 -92.55 -47.03
CA ARG A 66 -59.44 -91.52 -45.98
C ARG A 66 -58.06 -91.58 -45.33
N LYS A 67 -57.55 -92.78 -45.03
CA LYS A 67 -56.20 -92.98 -44.48
C LYS A 67 -55.12 -92.53 -45.47
N LEU A 68 -55.19 -92.94 -46.73
CA LEU A 68 -54.24 -92.54 -47.77
C LEU A 68 -54.23 -91.03 -48.00
N LYS A 69 -55.40 -90.40 -48.03
CA LYS A 69 -55.50 -88.94 -48.16
C LYS A 69 -54.84 -88.21 -46.99
N LYS A 70 -54.98 -88.75 -45.78
CA LYS A 70 -54.31 -88.21 -44.59
C LYS A 70 -52.79 -88.37 -44.69
N GLU A 71 -52.29 -89.57 -45.01
CA GLU A 71 -50.85 -89.79 -45.16
C GLU A 71 -50.21 -88.94 -46.25
N PHE A 72 -50.92 -88.74 -47.38
CA PHE A 72 -50.43 -87.89 -48.46
C PHE A 72 -50.34 -86.42 -48.01
N LYS A 73 -51.34 -85.94 -47.27
CA LYS A 73 -51.32 -84.60 -46.68
C LYS A 73 -50.18 -84.44 -45.68
N ASP A 74 -50.02 -85.39 -44.76
CA ASP A 74 -48.96 -85.38 -43.76
C ASP A 74 -47.56 -85.40 -44.42
N LYS A 75 -47.37 -86.19 -45.48
CA LYS A 75 -46.12 -86.21 -46.26
C LYS A 75 -45.87 -84.91 -47.04
N ILE A 76 -46.91 -84.27 -47.58
CA ILE A 76 -46.79 -82.95 -48.22
C ILE A 76 -46.38 -81.89 -47.18
N GLU A 77 -46.98 -81.90 -46.00
CA GLU A 77 -46.62 -80.97 -44.91
C GLU A 77 -45.16 -81.18 -44.49
N LEU A 78 -44.71 -82.43 -44.32
CA LEU A 78 -43.31 -82.78 -44.08
C LEU A 78 -42.36 -82.30 -45.21
N LEU A 79 -42.72 -82.52 -46.47
CA LEU A 79 -41.94 -82.04 -47.62
C LEU A 79 -41.85 -80.52 -47.64
N GLN A 80 -42.93 -79.80 -47.31
CA GLN A 80 -42.92 -78.35 -47.20
C GLN A 80 -42.00 -77.87 -46.07
N ILE A 81 -41.96 -78.56 -44.94
CA ILE A 81 -41.04 -78.27 -43.83
C ILE A 81 -39.59 -78.46 -44.27
N VAL A 82 -39.28 -79.51 -45.05
CA VAL A 82 -37.92 -79.76 -45.56
C VAL A 82 -37.50 -78.73 -46.62
N LEU A 83 -38.40 -78.33 -47.51
CA LEU A 83 -38.09 -77.40 -48.61
C LEU A 83 -38.04 -75.92 -48.22
N ARG A 84 -38.86 -75.49 -47.24
CA ARG A 84 -38.99 -74.08 -46.85
C ARG A 84 -38.60 -73.79 -45.40
N GLY A 85 -38.30 -74.82 -44.62
CA GLY A 85 -38.15 -74.72 -43.17
C GLY A 85 -39.50 -74.60 -42.45
N ASP A 86 -39.48 -74.74 -41.12
CA ASP A 86 -40.66 -74.58 -40.28
C ASP A 86 -40.96 -73.09 -40.04
N VAL A 87 -41.64 -72.46 -41.00
CA VAL A 87 -42.04 -71.05 -40.95
C VAL A 87 -42.90 -70.76 -39.72
N GLN A 88 -43.70 -71.74 -39.27
CA GLN A 88 -44.60 -71.56 -38.14
C GLN A 88 -43.84 -71.54 -36.81
N ARG A 89 -42.83 -72.41 -36.65
CA ARG A 89 -41.92 -72.35 -35.51
C ARG A 89 -41.11 -71.06 -35.48
N THR A 90 -40.67 -70.59 -36.65
CA THR A 90 -39.97 -69.30 -36.77
C THR A 90 -40.86 -68.13 -36.32
N LYS A 91 -42.14 -68.14 -36.72
CA LYS A 91 -43.15 -67.18 -36.24
C LYS A 91 -43.37 -67.28 -34.74
N ASN A 92 -43.46 -68.49 -34.18
CA ASN A 92 -43.67 -68.70 -32.75
C ASN A 92 -42.51 -68.16 -31.91
N ILE A 93 -41.26 -68.30 -32.37
CA ILE A 93 -40.07 -67.73 -31.71
C ILE A 93 -40.10 -66.19 -31.74
N LEU A 94 -40.59 -65.62 -32.86
CA LEU A 94 -40.65 -64.17 -33.07
C LEU A 94 -41.96 -63.52 -32.57
N ILE A 95 -42.83 -64.25 -31.87
CA ILE A 95 -44.13 -63.74 -31.39
C ILE A 95 -43.99 -62.46 -30.54
N ASN A 96 -42.94 -62.39 -29.72
CA ASN A 96 -42.69 -61.25 -28.83
C ASN A 96 -42.07 -60.05 -29.56
N TYR A 97 -41.77 -60.19 -30.85
CA TYR A 97 -40.99 -59.26 -31.64
C TYR A 97 -41.70 -58.90 -32.96
N PRO A 98 -42.73 -58.03 -32.90
CA PRO A 98 -43.61 -57.74 -34.05
C PRO A 98 -42.88 -57.20 -35.27
N ASN A 99 -41.82 -56.42 -35.04
CA ASN A 99 -41.02 -55.83 -36.12
C ASN A 99 -40.24 -56.90 -36.88
N TYR A 100 -39.59 -57.80 -36.15
CA TYR A 100 -38.84 -58.92 -36.74
C TYR A 100 -39.77 -59.93 -37.43
N MET A 101 -40.95 -60.16 -36.87
CA MET A 101 -41.97 -61.01 -37.49
C MET A 101 -42.44 -60.46 -38.85
N ARG A 102 -42.62 -59.14 -38.98
CA ARG A 102 -42.96 -58.50 -40.26
C ARG A 102 -41.83 -58.57 -41.28
N THR A 103 -40.59 -58.33 -40.85
CA THR A 103 -39.41 -58.32 -41.73
C THR A 103 -39.06 -59.72 -42.27
N TYR A 104 -39.29 -60.76 -41.47
CA TYR A 104 -38.86 -62.13 -41.78
C TYR A 104 -40.00 -63.07 -42.20
N GLN A 105 -41.22 -62.56 -42.39
CA GLN A 105 -42.42 -63.36 -42.66
C GLN A 105 -42.31 -64.30 -43.88
N ASN A 106 -41.54 -63.90 -44.90
CA ASN A 106 -41.45 -64.58 -46.19
C ASN A 106 -40.05 -65.17 -46.47
N LYS A 107 -39.13 -65.14 -45.50
CA LYS A 107 -37.76 -65.65 -45.65
C LYS A 107 -37.60 -67.05 -45.10
N GLN A 108 -36.62 -67.79 -45.60
CA GLN A 108 -36.32 -69.13 -45.09
C GLN A 108 -35.63 -69.07 -43.72
N SER A 109 -35.80 -70.10 -42.89
CA SER A 109 -35.27 -70.12 -41.53
C SER A 109 -33.74 -69.90 -41.45
N TYR A 110 -32.97 -70.37 -42.43
CA TYR A 110 -31.50 -70.16 -42.46
C TYR A 110 -31.13 -68.71 -42.81
N GLU A 111 -31.86 -68.07 -43.74
CA GLU A 111 -31.64 -66.67 -44.12
C GLU A 111 -31.97 -65.73 -42.96
N VAL A 112 -33.03 -66.06 -42.21
CA VAL A 112 -33.40 -65.34 -40.99
C VAL A 112 -32.30 -65.44 -39.94
N LEU A 113 -31.68 -66.61 -39.79
CA LEU A 113 -30.56 -66.80 -38.87
C LEU A 113 -29.34 -65.96 -39.28
N GLU A 114 -28.93 -66.01 -40.55
CA GLU A 114 -27.80 -65.23 -41.05
C GLU A 114 -28.02 -63.71 -40.89
N GLU A 115 -29.22 -63.22 -41.19
CA GLU A 115 -29.54 -61.80 -41.01
C GLU A 115 -29.61 -61.38 -39.55
N LEU A 116 -30.14 -62.24 -38.67
CA LEU A 116 -30.10 -62.02 -37.23
C LEU A 116 -28.67 -62.01 -36.70
N ASP A 117 -27.82 -62.92 -37.16
CA ASP A 117 -26.41 -62.97 -36.78
C ASP A 117 -25.67 -61.72 -37.28
N ALA A 118 -25.95 -61.29 -38.52
CA ALA A 118 -25.40 -60.06 -39.08
C ALA A 118 -25.86 -58.82 -38.31
N GLN A 119 -27.15 -58.72 -37.95
CA GLN A 119 -27.67 -57.61 -37.15
C GLN A 119 -27.11 -57.64 -35.73
N THR A 120 -26.99 -58.82 -35.11
CA THR A 120 -26.39 -59.01 -33.79
C THR A 120 -24.91 -58.61 -33.81
N PHE A 121 -24.19 -58.96 -34.86
CA PHE A 121 -22.81 -58.53 -35.05
C PHE A 121 -22.71 -57.00 -35.21
N GLN A 122 -23.60 -56.39 -36.00
CA GLN A 122 -23.61 -54.92 -36.15
C GLN A 122 -23.96 -54.20 -34.85
N THR A 123 -24.95 -54.69 -34.09
CA THR A 123 -25.32 -54.10 -32.79
C THR A 123 -24.20 -54.28 -31.78
N ARG A 124 -23.55 -55.44 -31.74
CA ARG A 124 -22.37 -55.68 -30.90
C ARG A 124 -21.21 -54.75 -31.28
N LYS A 125 -20.89 -54.60 -32.56
CA LYS A 125 -19.87 -53.67 -33.03
C LYS A 125 -20.18 -52.22 -32.66
N LYS A 126 -21.46 -51.81 -32.73
CA LYS A 126 -21.91 -50.49 -32.24
C LYS A 126 -21.71 -50.35 -30.73
N LEU A 127 -22.08 -51.37 -29.96
CA LEU A 127 -21.88 -51.41 -28.51
C LEU A 127 -20.39 -51.32 -28.15
N ASP A 128 -19.52 -52.06 -28.83
CA ASP A 128 -18.07 -52.01 -28.61
C ASP A 128 -17.52 -50.61 -28.91
N ARG A 129 -17.99 -49.96 -29.99
CA ARG A 129 -17.66 -48.56 -30.28
C ARG A 129 -18.09 -47.61 -29.17
N TYR A 130 -19.31 -47.76 -28.65
CA TYR A 130 -19.80 -46.93 -27.53
C TYR A 130 -19.03 -47.17 -26.23
N ILE A 131 -18.63 -48.41 -25.95
CA ILE A 131 -17.77 -48.72 -24.80
C ILE A 131 -16.41 -48.03 -24.95
N GLY A 132 -15.80 -48.12 -26.13
CA GLY A 132 -14.53 -47.44 -26.41
C GLY A 132 -14.63 -45.92 -26.28
N GLU A 133 -15.69 -45.32 -26.81
CA GLU A 133 -15.92 -43.87 -26.75
C GLU A 133 -16.20 -43.40 -25.32
N ARG A 134 -16.96 -44.17 -24.54
CA ARG A 134 -17.16 -43.93 -23.11
C ARG A 134 -15.83 -43.99 -22.35
N GLN A 135 -15.00 -44.99 -22.61
CA GLN A 135 -13.70 -45.12 -21.94
C GLN A 135 -12.78 -43.95 -22.29
N ARG A 136 -12.78 -43.50 -23.56
CA ARG A 136 -12.05 -42.31 -23.99
C ARG A 136 -12.50 -41.06 -23.23
N LEU A 137 -13.81 -40.81 -23.16
CA LEU A 137 -14.37 -39.68 -22.42
C LEU A 137 -14.04 -39.75 -20.93
N MET A 138 -14.07 -40.95 -20.33
CA MET A 138 -13.72 -41.14 -18.93
C MET A 138 -12.25 -40.79 -18.66
N ASN A 139 -11.34 -41.24 -19.52
CA ASN A 139 -9.92 -40.89 -19.41
C ASN A 139 -9.70 -39.38 -19.63
N GLU A 140 -10.35 -38.77 -20.61
CA GLU A 140 -10.30 -37.31 -20.84
C GLU A 140 -10.79 -36.57 -19.58
N TYR A 141 -11.91 -36.99 -19.00
CA TYR A 141 -12.44 -36.40 -17.77
C TYR A 141 -11.48 -36.54 -16.59
N GLU A 142 -10.86 -37.71 -16.40
CA GLU A 142 -9.83 -37.92 -15.37
C GLU A 142 -8.63 -36.99 -15.57
N THR A 143 -8.16 -36.82 -16.81
CA THR A 143 -7.07 -35.86 -17.09
C THR A 143 -7.46 -34.42 -16.78
N PHE A 144 -8.67 -34.00 -17.14
CA PHE A 144 -9.18 -32.67 -16.77
C PHE A 144 -9.27 -32.49 -15.26
N LEU A 145 -9.66 -33.53 -14.52
CA LEU A 145 -9.79 -33.49 -13.07
C LEU A 145 -8.42 -33.36 -12.39
N MET A 146 -7.41 -34.05 -12.91
CA MET A 146 -6.01 -33.89 -12.50
C MET A 146 -5.49 -32.48 -12.78
N ASP A 147 -5.76 -31.92 -13.96
CA ASP A 147 -5.38 -30.55 -14.31
C ASP A 147 -6.04 -29.52 -13.39
N VAL A 148 -7.32 -29.70 -13.07
CA VAL A 148 -8.04 -28.83 -12.13
C VAL A 148 -7.42 -28.92 -10.74
N ALA A 149 -7.12 -30.13 -10.25
CA ALA A 149 -6.47 -30.33 -8.96
C ALA A 149 -5.09 -29.66 -8.92
N GLN A 150 -4.27 -29.84 -9.97
CA GLN A 150 -2.95 -29.22 -10.08
C GLN A 150 -3.05 -27.68 -10.11
N LYS A 151 -4.03 -27.13 -10.84
CA LYS A 151 -4.29 -25.68 -10.84
C LYS A 151 -4.76 -25.19 -9.48
N GLN A 152 -5.61 -25.94 -8.78
CA GLN A 152 -6.04 -25.59 -7.42
C GLN A 152 -4.89 -25.64 -6.42
N GLU A 153 -3.98 -26.61 -6.51
CA GLU A 153 -2.76 -26.64 -5.71
C GLU A 153 -1.87 -25.44 -6.05
N THR A 154 -1.68 -25.18 -7.34
CA THR A 154 -0.90 -24.01 -7.79
C THR A 154 -1.51 -22.72 -7.24
N ILE A 155 -2.83 -22.56 -7.28
CA ILE A 155 -3.52 -21.43 -6.66
C ILE A 155 -3.31 -21.47 -5.13
N ARG A 156 -3.49 -22.59 -4.45
CA ARG A 156 -3.30 -22.66 -2.99
C ARG A 156 -1.89 -22.23 -2.55
N TYR A 157 -0.86 -22.56 -3.32
CA TYR A 157 0.55 -22.26 -2.98
C TYR A 157 1.10 -20.98 -3.61
N TYR A 158 0.58 -20.55 -4.76
CA TYR A 158 1.08 -19.40 -5.54
C TYR A 158 0.05 -18.27 -5.71
N ASP A 159 -1.19 -18.41 -5.22
CA ASP A 159 -2.17 -17.32 -5.27
C ASP A 159 -1.78 -16.16 -4.36
N ILE A 160 -2.00 -14.97 -4.89
CA ILE A 160 -1.36 -13.68 -4.62
C ILE A 160 -1.86 -13.04 -3.30
N LYS A 161 -2.52 -13.83 -2.45
CA LYS A 161 -2.72 -13.44 -1.06
C LYS A 161 -1.43 -13.73 -0.32
N GLU A 162 -0.45 -12.82 -0.43
CA GLU A 162 0.72 -12.76 0.45
C GLU A 162 0.27 -13.21 1.84
N PHE A 163 0.87 -14.27 2.36
CA PHE A 163 0.64 -14.69 3.74
C PHE A 163 0.73 -13.43 4.61
N GLN A 164 -0.18 -13.25 5.55
CA GLN A 164 -0.09 -12.10 6.48
C GLN A 164 1.31 -12.02 7.10
N GLN A 165 1.91 -13.18 7.36
CA GLN A 165 3.29 -13.35 7.80
C GLN A 165 4.33 -12.75 6.82
N GLU A 166 4.15 -12.87 5.50
CA GLU A 166 5.06 -12.27 4.52
C GLU A 166 4.92 -10.74 4.48
N ARG A 167 3.70 -10.21 4.65
CA ARG A 167 3.50 -8.76 4.79
C ARG A 167 4.12 -8.22 6.07
N ASP A 168 3.90 -8.92 7.18
CA ASP A 168 4.44 -8.52 8.48
C ASP A 168 5.97 -8.60 8.49
N THR A 169 6.57 -9.63 7.88
CA THR A 169 8.02 -9.72 7.74
C THR A 169 8.59 -8.63 6.84
N LYS A 170 7.94 -8.29 5.71
CA LYS A 170 8.34 -7.14 4.87
C LYS A 170 8.27 -5.83 5.64
N ARG A 171 7.20 -5.62 6.41
CA ARG A 171 7.04 -4.43 7.27
C ARG A 171 8.15 -4.36 8.32
N LEU A 172 8.38 -5.45 9.07
CA LEU A 172 9.43 -5.53 10.08
C LEU A 172 10.82 -5.33 9.46
N TYR A 173 11.07 -5.85 8.26
CA TYR A 173 12.33 -5.66 7.55
C TYR A 173 12.56 -4.19 7.19
N VAL A 174 11.52 -3.47 6.74
CA VAL A 174 11.60 -2.03 6.47
C VAL A 174 11.85 -1.24 7.76
N GLU A 175 11.14 -1.56 8.85
CA GLU A 175 11.35 -0.93 10.17
C GLU A 175 12.77 -1.18 10.72
N LEU A 176 13.29 -2.39 10.54
CA LEU A 176 14.67 -2.75 10.90
C LEU A 176 15.69 -1.96 10.07
N LYS A 177 15.51 -1.88 8.75
CA LYS A 177 16.39 -1.13 7.85
C LYS A 177 16.39 0.37 8.18
N ASN A 178 15.22 0.93 8.50
CA ASN A 178 15.10 2.31 8.94
C ASN A 178 15.84 2.55 10.27
N SER A 179 15.68 1.66 11.24
CA SER A 179 16.39 1.72 12.53
C SER A 179 17.91 1.61 12.34
N GLN A 180 18.38 0.74 11.46
CA GLN A 180 19.81 0.62 11.14
C GLN A 180 20.36 1.89 10.48
N THR A 181 19.57 2.53 9.62
CA THR A 181 19.95 3.81 9.00
C THR A 181 20.05 4.92 10.04
N ARG A 182 19.09 5.00 10.98
CA ARG A 182 19.15 5.93 12.12
C ARG A 182 20.38 5.68 12.99
N TRP A 183 20.70 4.42 13.28
CA TRP A 183 21.89 4.07 14.06
C TRP A 183 23.19 4.51 13.36
N ARG A 184 23.32 4.27 12.05
CA ARG A 184 24.49 4.77 11.28
C ARG A 184 24.57 6.30 11.29
N ALA A 185 23.45 6.98 11.19
CA ALA A 185 23.41 8.45 11.28
C ALA A 185 23.88 8.92 12.67
N ILE A 186 23.41 8.30 13.75
CA ILE A 186 23.84 8.60 15.12
C ILE A 186 25.34 8.32 15.30
N GLN A 187 25.85 7.20 14.77
CA GLN A 187 27.28 6.92 14.80
C GLN A 187 28.09 8.00 14.08
N ASN A 188 27.66 8.43 12.89
CA ASN A 188 28.34 9.49 12.16
C ASN A 188 28.30 10.82 12.93
N ILE A 189 27.16 11.16 13.52
CA ILE A 189 27.02 12.35 14.37
C ILE A 189 28.00 12.27 15.56
N ASN A 190 28.05 11.15 16.26
CA ASN A 190 28.99 10.94 17.37
C ASN A 190 30.45 11.04 16.93
N LEU A 191 30.78 10.51 15.76
CA LEU A 191 32.12 10.61 15.18
C LEU A 191 32.46 12.07 14.83
N THR A 192 31.51 12.82 14.26
CA THR A 192 31.72 14.25 13.99
C THR A 192 31.90 15.05 15.27
N TYR A 193 31.13 14.77 16.34
CA TYR A 193 31.32 15.44 17.62
C TYR A 193 32.68 15.12 18.25
N LYS A 194 33.15 13.88 18.16
CA LYS A 194 34.52 13.53 18.58
C LYS A 194 35.57 14.33 17.83
N ASN A 195 35.46 14.41 16.49
CA ASN A 195 36.40 15.19 15.68
C ASN A 195 36.39 16.69 16.05
N VAL A 196 35.20 17.26 16.32
CA VAL A 196 35.08 18.65 16.78
C VAL A 196 35.74 18.84 18.14
N ILE A 197 35.52 17.92 19.09
CA ILE A 197 36.15 17.97 20.40
C ILE A 197 37.68 17.89 20.27
N ASP A 198 38.20 16.97 19.45
CA ASP A 198 39.63 16.81 19.21
C ASP A 198 40.25 18.06 18.58
N GLN A 199 39.54 18.70 17.63
CA GLN A 199 39.97 19.97 17.05
C GLN A 199 39.98 21.10 18.08
N LEU A 200 38.92 21.23 18.91
CA LEU A 200 38.87 22.23 19.97
C LEU A 200 39.97 22.02 21.01
N LEU A 201 40.30 20.76 21.32
CA LEU A 201 41.41 20.43 22.22
C LEU A 201 42.75 20.81 21.60
N HIS A 202 42.94 20.56 20.30
CA HIS A 202 44.15 20.98 19.58
C HIS A 202 44.29 22.51 19.55
N ASP A 203 43.20 23.23 19.27
CA ASP A 203 43.15 24.69 19.29
C ASP A 203 43.48 25.23 20.69
N SER A 204 42.92 24.62 21.74
CA SER A 204 43.25 24.97 23.13
C SER A 204 44.75 24.82 23.43
N LEU A 205 45.34 23.69 23.03
CA LEU A 205 46.78 23.46 23.16
C LEU A 205 47.62 24.44 22.33
N TYR A 206 47.12 24.91 21.19
CA TYR A 206 47.79 25.91 20.36
C TYR A 206 47.76 27.31 20.98
N TYR A 207 46.61 27.73 21.53
CA TYR A 207 46.47 29.06 22.10
C TYR A 207 47.18 29.23 23.45
N GLN A 208 47.36 28.15 24.21
CA GLN A 208 48.01 28.22 25.52
C GLN A 208 49.45 28.78 25.46
N PRO A 209 50.35 28.30 24.58
CA PRO A 209 51.67 28.91 24.37
C PRO A 209 51.60 30.38 23.95
N VAL A 210 50.66 30.76 23.08
CA VAL A 210 50.50 32.16 22.63
C VAL A 210 50.17 33.06 23.82
N ILE A 211 49.25 32.63 24.68
CA ILE A 211 48.89 33.36 25.91
C ILE A 211 50.08 33.43 26.87
N GLU A 212 50.83 32.34 27.03
CA GLU A 212 52.04 32.32 27.85
C GLU A 212 53.11 33.28 27.32
N THR A 213 53.34 33.34 26.01
CA THR A 213 54.27 34.30 25.39
C THR A 213 53.82 35.73 25.60
N LEU A 214 52.54 36.03 25.39
CA LEU A 214 52.00 37.38 25.62
C LEU A 214 52.10 37.81 27.09
N ASN A 215 51.92 36.88 28.03
CA ASN A 215 52.08 37.14 29.45
C ASN A 215 53.56 37.39 29.81
N ASN A 216 54.49 36.69 29.17
CA ASN A 216 55.91 36.94 29.33
C ASN A 216 56.31 38.31 28.75
N ASP A 217 55.84 38.65 27.55
CA ASP A 217 56.06 39.96 26.93
C ASP A 217 55.49 41.09 27.80
N TRP A 218 54.29 40.91 28.37
CA TRP A 218 53.70 41.87 29.30
C TRP A 218 54.57 42.09 30.54
N LYS A 219 55.08 41.01 31.14
CA LYS A 219 56.01 41.11 32.29
C LYS A 219 57.31 41.80 31.90
N GLU A 220 57.84 41.54 30.72
CA GLU A 220 59.05 42.18 30.22
C GLU A 220 58.84 43.68 29.97
N GLN A 221 57.75 44.06 29.30
CA GLN A 221 57.36 45.45 29.13
C GLN A 221 57.17 46.18 30.47
N ALA A 222 56.58 45.51 31.46
CA ALA A 222 56.47 46.06 32.82
C ALA A 222 57.84 46.32 33.46
N ARG A 223 58.81 45.41 33.29
CA ARG A 223 60.19 45.62 33.75
C ARG A 223 60.86 46.78 33.02
N PHE A 224 60.75 46.86 31.69
CA PHE A 224 61.30 47.99 30.94
C PHE A 224 60.71 49.33 31.34
N MET A 225 59.40 49.39 31.62
CA MET A 225 58.78 50.61 32.13
C MET A 225 59.34 51.01 33.50
N GLN A 226 59.54 50.03 34.41
CA GLN A 226 60.16 50.29 35.71
C GLN A 226 61.62 50.75 35.58
N GLU A 227 62.42 50.11 34.73
CA GLU A 227 63.81 50.51 34.47
C GLU A 227 63.90 51.91 33.85
N THR A 228 63.05 52.18 32.85
CA THR A 228 62.94 53.51 32.22
C THR A 228 62.55 54.56 33.24
N PHE A 229 61.65 54.24 34.17
CA PHE A 229 61.28 55.14 35.26
C PHE A 229 62.48 55.38 36.21
N ASN A 230 63.16 54.31 36.62
CA ASN A 230 64.31 54.35 37.53
C ASN A 230 65.50 55.13 36.95
N ILE A 231 65.73 55.09 35.64
CA ILE A 231 66.80 55.83 34.96
C ILE A 231 66.32 57.24 34.54
N GLY A 232 65.09 57.36 34.06
CA GLY A 232 64.52 58.60 33.57
C GLY A 232 64.36 59.65 34.68
N PHE A 233 63.85 59.26 35.85
CA PHE A 233 63.65 60.18 36.97
C PHE A 233 64.96 60.86 37.46
N PRO A 234 66.07 60.13 37.73
CA PRO A 234 67.32 60.77 38.12
C PRO A 234 67.93 61.59 36.98
N THR A 235 67.82 61.16 35.72
CA THR A 235 68.30 61.93 34.56
C THR A 235 67.57 63.26 34.45
N ILE A 236 66.24 63.27 34.57
CA ILE A 236 65.43 64.49 34.60
C ILE A 236 65.86 65.40 35.76
N LYS A 237 66.13 64.83 36.93
CA LYS A 237 66.64 65.58 38.09
C LYS A 237 68.01 66.19 37.82
N GLN A 238 68.91 65.47 37.15
CA GLN A 238 70.23 65.97 36.74
C GLN A 238 70.10 67.10 35.72
N VAL A 239 69.26 66.96 34.69
CA VAL A 239 69.00 68.01 33.70
C VAL A 239 68.49 69.27 34.38
N LYS A 240 67.50 69.16 35.28
CA LYS A 240 67.01 70.31 36.07
C LYS A 240 68.12 70.94 36.92
N ASN A 241 69.08 70.17 37.41
CA ASN A 241 70.22 70.69 38.15
C ASN A 241 71.20 71.45 37.23
N ILE A 242 71.51 70.89 36.07
CA ILE A 242 72.35 71.54 35.05
C ILE A 242 71.69 72.84 34.57
N GLU A 243 70.39 72.84 34.28
CA GLU A 243 69.66 74.06 33.91
C GLU A 243 69.77 75.16 34.98
N ARG A 244 69.71 74.79 36.26
CA ARG A 244 69.93 75.75 37.37
C ARG A 244 71.36 76.24 37.39
N GLN A 245 72.34 75.34 37.22
CA GLN A 245 73.76 75.71 37.16
C GLN A 245 74.04 76.67 36.00
N VAL A 246 73.53 76.37 34.80
CA VAL A 246 73.64 77.24 33.62
C VAL A 246 73.04 78.62 33.92
N LYS A 247 71.82 78.70 34.47
CA LYS A 247 71.22 79.99 34.87
C LYS A 247 72.07 80.76 35.89
N THR A 248 72.74 80.08 36.82
CA THR A 248 73.65 80.74 37.77
C THR A 248 74.95 81.21 37.11
N LEU A 249 75.49 80.43 36.17
CA LEU A 249 76.66 80.81 35.38
C LEU A 249 76.34 82.00 34.48
N GLU A 250 75.24 81.98 33.74
CA GLU A 250 74.76 83.12 32.94
C GLU A 250 74.66 84.39 33.78
N LYS A 251 74.10 84.32 34.99
CA LYS A 251 74.06 85.46 35.92
C LYS A 251 75.45 85.93 36.35
N LYS A 252 76.40 85.02 36.60
CA LYS A 252 77.80 85.37 36.93
C LYS A 252 78.50 86.00 35.73
N THR A 253 78.45 85.37 34.57
CA THR A 253 79.02 85.87 33.32
C THR A 253 78.48 87.25 33.00
N ARG A 254 77.16 87.47 33.13
CA ARG A 254 76.55 88.80 32.94
C ARG A 254 77.10 89.84 33.92
N LYS A 255 77.27 89.50 35.20
CA LYS A 255 77.90 90.40 36.18
C LYS A 255 79.37 90.67 35.86
N ASP A 256 80.11 89.68 35.38
CA ASP A 256 81.52 89.83 34.99
C ASP A 256 81.68 90.61 33.69
N GLU A 257 80.71 90.52 32.76
CA GLU A 257 80.58 91.37 31.58
C GLU A 257 80.24 92.81 31.98
N GLU A 258 79.32 93.02 32.93
CA GLU A 258 79.01 94.35 33.46
C GLU A 258 80.25 94.99 34.14
N LYS A 259 80.99 94.21 34.94
CA LYS A 259 82.28 94.65 35.51
C LYS A 259 83.31 94.95 34.44
N ARG A 260 83.54 94.04 33.49
CA ARG A 260 84.47 94.27 32.37
C ARG A 260 84.06 95.49 31.55
N ASN A 261 82.78 95.69 31.27
CA ASN A 261 82.29 96.87 30.57
C ASN A 261 82.51 98.15 31.38
N ASN A 262 82.33 98.10 32.70
CA ASN A 262 82.68 99.22 33.58
C ASN A 262 84.19 99.48 33.56
N ASP A 263 85.04 98.45 33.65
CA ASP A 263 86.50 98.59 33.56
C ASP A 263 86.93 99.10 32.17
N LEU A 264 86.26 98.67 31.11
CA LEU A 264 86.48 99.12 29.73
C LEU A 264 85.95 100.54 29.55
N PHE A 265 84.90 100.94 30.25
CA PHE A 265 84.40 102.31 30.30
C PHE A 265 85.37 103.22 31.07
N GLN A 266 85.91 102.78 32.20
CA GLN A 266 86.96 103.49 32.94
C GLN A 266 88.26 103.57 32.14
N ASN A 267 88.66 102.49 31.46
CA ASN A 267 89.78 102.51 30.52
C ASN A 267 89.47 103.38 29.29
N LYS A 268 88.23 103.43 28.78
CA LYS A 268 87.82 104.37 27.73
C LYS A 268 87.86 105.81 28.22
N LEU A 269 87.55 106.08 29.49
CA LEU A 269 87.73 107.39 30.12
C LEU A 269 89.22 107.74 30.25
N ALA A 270 90.06 106.81 30.68
CA ALA A 270 91.52 106.95 30.72
C ALA A 270 92.13 107.13 29.31
N LEU A 271 91.61 106.43 28.30
CA LEU A 271 91.99 106.56 26.89
C LEU A 271 91.40 107.83 26.23
N ARG A 272 90.28 108.37 26.73
CA ARG A 272 89.77 109.70 26.35
C ARG A 272 90.68 110.82 26.86
N GLN A 273 91.42 110.59 27.94
CA GLN A 273 92.48 111.51 28.40
C GLN A 273 93.74 111.45 27.52
N HIS A 274 93.87 110.45 26.63
CA HIS A 274 94.96 110.34 25.64
C HIS A 274 94.46 109.82 24.27
N PRO A 275 93.87 110.66 23.42
CA PRO A 275 93.22 110.21 22.19
C PRO A 275 94.18 110.24 20.99
N LYS A 276 95.08 109.25 20.85
CA LYS A 276 95.67 108.93 19.53
C LYS A 276 95.87 107.43 19.34
N LYS A 277 95.15 106.91 18.34
CA LYS A 277 95.20 105.58 17.71
C LYS A 277 94.22 104.56 18.30
N VAL A 278 93.28 104.15 17.46
CA VAL A 278 92.90 102.77 17.10
C VAL A 278 91.56 102.91 16.36
N LYS A 279 91.68 103.32 15.09
CA LYS A 279 90.60 103.37 14.11
C LYS A 279 90.97 102.37 13.02
N GLU A 280 91.13 101.09 13.35
CA GLU A 280 91.62 100.12 12.34
C GLU A 280 91.35 98.62 12.57
N LEU A 281 90.51 98.20 13.51
CA LEU A 281 90.32 96.75 13.75
C LEU A 281 88.86 96.36 13.98
N VAL A 282 88.05 96.31 12.92
CA VAL A 282 86.88 95.41 12.87
C VAL A 282 86.69 94.90 11.43
N ARG A 283 86.92 93.59 11.23
CA ARG A 283 86.69 92.83 9.99
C ARG A 283 85.32 92.14 10.07
N ARG A 284 84.57 92.10 8.97
CA ARG A 284 83.25 91.44 8.79
C ARG A 284 83.45 90.13 8.02
N ASP A 285 82.92 89.01 8.51
CA ASP A 285 82.69 87.78 7.75
C ASP A 285 81.35 87.16 8.19
N SER A 286 80.40 86.96 7.25
CA SER A 286 79.34 85.94 7.33
C SER A 286 78.44 85.94 6.08
N ASP A 287 78.64 84.96 5.18
CA ASP A 287 77.68 84.52 4.15
C ASP A 287 77.55 82.99 4.24
N PHE A 288 76.34 82.44 4.30
CA PHE A 288 75.90 81.12 3.74
C PHE A 288 74.49 80.74 4.22
N THR A 289 73.47 80.88 3.36
CA THR A 289 72.23 80.08 3.37
C THR A 289 71.62 79.99 1.95
N GLY A 290 71.41 78.77 1.43
CA GLY A 290 70.57 78.54 0.24
C GLY A 290 70.87 77.26 -0.56
N LEU A 291 70.19 76.15 -0.24
CA LEU A 291 70.07 74.98 -1.13
C LEU A 291 68.89 74.09 -0.72
N ASN A 292 67.78 74.15 -1.46
CA ASN A 292 66.86 73.03 -1.74
C ASN A 292 65.68 73.54 -2.57
N ASP A 293 65.70 73.28 -3.90
CA ASP A 293 64.59 72.65 -4.66
C ASP A 293 64.94 72.68 -6.16
N ARG A 294 65.01 71.53 -6.85
CA ARG A 294 65.30 71.54 -8.31
C ARG A 294 64.85 70.32 -9.16
N TYR A 295 64.11 69.34 -8.65
CA TYR A 295 63.74 68.16 -9.48
C TYR A 295 62.32 67.59 -9.22
N THR A 296 61.30 68.21 -9.81
CA THR A 296 59.97 67.60 -10.05
C THR A 296 59.36 68.14 -11.35
N ARG A 297 59.42 67.37 -12.45
CA ARG A 297 58.67 67.64 -13.69
C ARG A 297 58.17 66.32 -14.30
N GLU A 298 56.86 66.15 -14.45
CA GLU A 298 56.22 65.01 -15.13
C GLU A 298 56.14 65.27 -16.66
N THR A 299 56.28 64.23 -17.49
CA THR A 299 56.26 64.29 -18.97
C THR A 299 54.92 63.80 -19.53
N GLU A 300 54.46 64.29 -20.69
CA GLU A 300 53.16 63.92 -21.30
C GLU A 300 52.96 62.40 -21.47
N SER A 301 54.01 61.67 -21.87
CA SER A 301 53.99 60.20 -21.97
C SER A 301 53.73 59.50 -20.62
N MET A 302 54.17 60.08 -19.49
CA MET A 302 53.85 59.56 -18.15
C MET A 302 52.40 59.81 -17.75
N ALA A 303 51.79 60.89 -18.25
CA ALA A 303 50.38 61.19 -18.01
C ALA A 303 49.46 60.26 -18.82
N GLU A 304 49.80 59.99 -20.09
CA GLU A 304 49.09 58.99 -20.92
C GLU A 304 49.17 57.58 -20.34
N LEU A 305 50.36 57.16 -19.92
CA LEU A 305 50.56 55.84 -19.30
C LEU A 305 49.75 55.71 -18.00
N ARG A 306 49.67 56.77 -17.19
CA ARG A 306 48.82 56.78 -15.97
C ARG A 306 47.34 56.65 -16.31
N LEU A 307 46.87 57.30 -17.37
CA LEU A 307 45.48 57.18 -17.84
C LEU A 307 45.17 55.75 -18.31
N GLU A 308 46.08 55.14 -19.06
CA GLU A 308 45.93 53.75 -19.55
C GLU A 308 45.97 52.74 -18.39
N VAL A 309 46.85 52.94 -17.41
CA VAL A 309 46.89 52.14 -16.16
C VAL A 309 45.59 52.32 -15.35
N GLN A 310 44.99 53.51 -15.36
CA GLN A 310 43.72 53.73 -14.67
C GLN A 310 42.54 53.05 -15.39
N ASN A 311 42.52 53.07 -16.72
CA ASN A 311 41.49 52.39 -17.52
C ASN A 311 41.58 50.87 -17.41
N THR A 312 42.79 50.31 -17.44
CA THR A 312 43.01 48.86 -17.23
C THR A 312 42.66 48.42 -15.82
N LYS A 313 42.91 49.24 -14.80
CA LYS A 313 42.43 48.97 -13.43
C LYS A 313 40.89 48.93 -13.35
N LYS A 314 40.20 49.86 -14.01
CA LYS A 314 38.72 49.89 -14.05
C LYS A 314 38.16 48.62 -14.69
N THR A 315 38.67 48.21 -15.86
CA THR A 315 38.21 46.99 -16.53
C THR A 315 38.50 45.73 -15.71
N ILE A 316 39.65 45.66 -15.02
CA ILE A 316 39.95 44.56 -14.09
C ILE A 316 38.95 44.54 -12.92
N THR A 317 38.61 45.70 -12.33
CA THR A 317 37.62 45.74 -11.23
C THR A 317 36.22 45.33 -11.68
N GLU A 318 35.80 45.72 -12.89
CA GLU A 318 34.51 45.28 -13.48
C GLU A 318 34.50 43.77 -13.71
N LEU A 319 35.61 43.20 -14.20
CA LEU A 319 35.77 41.76 -14.37
C LEU A 319 35.80 41.00 -13.03
N MET A 320 36.43 41.56 -11.99
CA MET A 320 36.40 40.99 -10.64
C MET A 320 34.98 40.98 -10.06
N ASN A 321 34.22 42.05 -10.26
CA ASN A 321 32.83 42.14 -9.80
C ASN A 321 31.91 41.14 -10.53
N THR A 322 32.05 41.00 -11.85
CA THR A 322 31.23 40.07 -12.65
C THR A 322 31.58 38.60 -12.39
N THR A 323 32.85 38.28 -12.11
CA THR A 323 33.31 36.91 -11.82
C THR A 323 33.38 36.58 -10.32
N LEU A 324 33.05 37.55 -9.45
CA LEU A 324 33.15 37.48 -7.99
C LEU A 324 34.54 37.03 -7.50
N ALA A 325 35.60 37.41 -8.22
CA ALA A 325 36.99 37.05 -7.91
C ALA A 325 37.58 37.98 -6.84
N LYS A 326 38.38 37.43 -5.90
CA LYS A 326 39.04 38.21 -4.83
C LYS A 326 40.35 38.85 -5.28
N THR A 327 41.04 38.22 -6.23
CA THR A 327 42.29 38.71 -6.83
C THR A 327 42.18 38.71 -8.37
N PRO A 328 42.94 39.55 -9.08
CA PRO A 328 42.93 39.60 -10.55
C PRO A 328 43.33 38.27 -11.21
N ASP A 329 44.26 37.52 -10.61
CA ASP A 329 44.74 36.24 -11.14
C ASP A 329 43.68 35.12 -11.06
N ASP A 330 42.74 35.23 -10.11
CA ASP A 330 41.64 34.27 -9.94
C ASP A 330 40.54 34.41 -11.01
N ILE A 331 40.51 35.52 -11.75
CA ILE A 331 39.50 35.78 -12.79
C ILE A 331 39.59 34.70 -13.89
N ALA A 332 40.80 34.42 -14.37
CA ALA A 332 41.01 33.48 -15.48
C ALA A 332 40.66 32.03 -15.09
N THR A 333 40.99 31.62 -13.87
CA THR A 333 40.71 30.27 -13.37
C THR A 333 39.20 30.05 -13.15
N ARG A 334 38.49 31.07 -12.65
CA ARG A 334 37.03 31.05 -12.47
C ARG A 334 36.25 31.10 -13.79
N ILE A 335 36.69 31.90 -14.75
CA ILE A 335 36.10 31.90 -16.09
C ILE A 335 36.29 30.51 -16.74
N SER A 336 37.47 29.91 -16.61
CA SER A 336 37.74 28.56 -17.13
C SER A 336 36.85 27.49 -16.46
N SER A 337 36.67 27.54 -15.13
CA SER A 337 35.84 26.56 -14.41
C SER A 337 34.35 26.73 -14.70
N THR A 338 33.87 27.97 -14.85
CA THR A 338 32.48 28.25 -15.25
C THR A 338 32.22 27.80 -16.69
N LEU A 339 33.13 28.06 -17.64
CA LEU A 339 33.03 27.56 -19.02
C LEU A 339 33.01 26.03 -19.09
N LYS A 340 33.88 25.34 -18.33
CA LYS A 340 33.85 23.87 -18.23
C LYS A 340 32.56 23.33 -17.63
N SER A 341 31.98 24.06 -16.68
CA SER A 341 30.68 23.69 -16.10
C SER A 341 29.56 23.89 -17.12
N ILE A 342 29.56 25.01 -17.84
CA ILE A 342 28.59 25.31 -18.90
C ILE A 342 28.66 24.29 -20.03
N SER A 343 29.85 23.86 -20.46
CA SER A 343 29.99 22.83 -21.50
C SER A 343 29.40 21.49 -21.06
N LYS A 344 29.66 21.07 -19.81
CA LYS A 344 29.05 19.87 -19.22
C LYS A 344 27.52 19.97 -19.14
N TRP A 345 26.98 21.12 -18.73
CA TRP A 345 25.53 21.36 -18.72
C TRP A 345 24.93 21.30 -20.12
N ARG A 346 25.58 21.89 -21.12
CA ARG A 346 25.14 21.81 -22.52
C ARG A 346 25.11 20.37 -23.02
N GLU A 347 26.12 19.57 -22.73
CA GLU A 347 26.14 18.15 -23.06
C GLU A 347 24.99 17.38 -22.37
N GLU A 348 24.74 17.64 -21.08
CA GLU A 348 23.65 16.98 -20.36
C GLU A 348 22.27 17.36 -20.93
N VAL A 349 22.06 18.63 -21.27
CA VAL A 349 20.83 19.09 -21.93
C VAL A 349 20.63 18.38 -23.28
N VAL A 350 21.69 18.21 -24.06
CA VAL A 350 21.62 17.44 -25.32
C VAL A 350 21.29 15.97 -25.05
N ARG A 351 21.93 15.34 -24.05
CA ARG A 351 21.63 13.94 -23.65
C ARG A 351 20.18 13.77 -23.22
N VAL A 352 19.66 14.66 -22.38
CA VAL A 352 18.26 14.64 -21.94
C VAL A 352 17.32 14.81 -23.14
N ARG A 353 17.61 15.73 -24.05
CA ARG A 353 16.80 15.94 -25.26
C ARG A 353 16.78 14.71 -26.17
N VAL A 354 17.93 14.03 -26.34
CA VAL A 354 18.02 12.78 -27.11
C VAL A 354 17.22 11.66 -26.43
N ARG A 355 17.33 11.51 -25.10
CA ARG A 355 16.52 10.54 -24.34
C ARG A 355 15.02 10.80 -24.48
N HIS A 356 14.60 12.07 -24.40
CA HIS A 356 13.20 12.46 -24.58
C HIS A 356 12.70 12.11 -25.97
N LYS A 357 13.44 12.47 -27.03
CA LYS A 357 13.08 12.09 -28.40
C LYS A 357 13.03 10.57 -28.61
N ALA A 358 13.96 9.82 -28.02
CA ALA A 358 13.94 8.36 -28.08
C ALA A 358 12.69 7.78 -27.38
N ALA A 359 12.31 8.33 -26.23
CA ALA A 359 11.09 7.94 -25.53
C ALA A 359 9.83 8.29 -26.33
N GLU A 360 9.79 9.45 -26.99
CA GLU A 360 8.69 9.83 -27.90
C GLU A 360 8.56 8.84 -29.07
N VAL A 361 9.69 8.46 -29.68
CA VAL A 361 9.70 7.47 -30.77
C VAL A 361 9.21 6.11 -30.27
N GLN A 362 9.70 5.64 -29.12
CA GLN A 362 9.22 4.40 -28.51
C GLN A 362 7.71 4.47 -28.22
N MET A 363 7.23 5.57 -27.66
CA MET A 363 5.81 5.77 -27.38
C MET A 363 4.97 5.78 -28.67
N SER A 364 5.47 6.39 -29.75
CA SER A 364 4.81 6.36 -31.06
C SER A 364 4.76 4.94 -31.64
N PHE A 365 5.83 4.16 -31.48
CA PHE A 365 5.89 2.76 -31.90
C PHE A 365 4.92 1.89 -31.10
N TYR A 366 4.88 2.02 -29.77
CA TYR A 366 3.90 1.33 -28.93
C TYR A 366 2.47 1.69 -29.30
N LYS A 367 2.17 2.96 -29.55
CA LYS A 367 0.85 3.39 -30.03
C LYS A 367 0.50 2.79 -31.40
N SER A 368 1.48 2.66 -32.30
CA SER A 368 1.27 2.03 -33.60
C SER A 368 0.99 0.52 -33.48
N ILE A 369 1.75 -0.20 -32.64
CA ILE A 369 1.51 -1.60 -32.32
C ILE A 369 0.15 -1.78 -31.65
N GLN A 370 -0.17 -0.94 -30.67
CA GLN A 370 -1.46 -0.96 -29.99
C GLN A 370 -2.61 -0.75 -30.99
N LYS A 371 -2.44 0.13 -31.97
CA LYS A 371 -3.44 0.37 -33.03
C LYS A 371 -3.56 -0.83 -33.98
N ILE A 372 -2.46 -1.50 -34.32
CA ILE A 372 -2.46 -2.73 -35.13
C ILE A 372 -3.16 -3.87 -34.35
N MET A 373 -2.80 -4.07 -33.08
CA MET A 373 -3.44 -5.06 -32.20
C MET A 373 -4.94 -4.79 -32.00
N LEU A 374 -5.36 -3.53 -31.91
CA LEU A 374 -6.77 -3.16 -31.85
C LEU A 374 -7.52 -3.46 -33.16
N ASN A 375 -6.85 -3.36 -34.30
CA ASN A 375 -7.44 -3.64 -35.62
C ASN A 375 -7.55 -5.14 -35.89
N ASP A 376 -6.60 -5.95 -35.41
CA ASP A 376 -6.57 -7.40 -35.65
C ASP A 376 -7.60 -8.17 -34.79
N HIS A 377 -7.96 -7.66 -33.60
CA HIS A 377 -8.93 -8.28 -32.69
C HIS A 377 -9.84 -7.26 -31.99
N PRO A 378 -10.84 -6.68 -32.70
CA PRO A 378 -11.70 -5.62 -32.16
C PRO A 378 -12.67 -6.09 -31.06
N ASP A 379 -13.05 -7.37 -31.06
CA ASP A 379 -14.11 -7.90 -30.19
C ASP A 379 -13.59 -8.33 -28.81
N LEU A 380 -12.37 -8.88 -28.72
CA LEU A 380 -11.74 -9.29 -27.46
C LEU A 380 -11.31 -8.10 -26.59
N TYR A 381 -10.84 -7.02 -27.21
CA TYR A 381 -10.34 -5.85 -26.47
C TYR A 381 -11.46 -4.89 -26.02
N LYS A 382 -12.62 -4.86 -26.69
CA LYS A 382 -13.72 -3.96 -26.29
C LYS A 382 -14.29 -4.35 -24.93
N ASP A 383 -14.55 -5.64 -24.72
CA ASP A 383 -15.18 -6.12 -23.48
C ASP A 383 -14.20 -6.07 -22.31
N GLU A 384 -12.94 -6.50 -22.50
CA GLU A 384 -11.93 -6.46 -21.44
C GLU A 384 -11.55 -5.02 -21.02
N LEU A 385 -11.57 -4.07 -21.95
CA LEU A 385 -11.24 -2.66 -21.70
C LEU A 385 -12.45 -1.91 -21.14
N LEU A 386 -13.67 -2.29 -21.50
CA LEU A 386 -14.89 -1.83 -20.85
C LEU A 386 -14.96 -2.33 -19.40
N ASP A 387 -14.61 -3.60 -19.16
CA ASP A 387 -14.53 -4.17 -17.80
C ASP A 387 -13.43 -3.51 -16.97
N LYS A 388 -12.23 -3.28 -17.53
CA LYS A 388 -11.19 -2.52 -16.83
C LYS A 388 -11.58 -1.06 -16.60
N SER A 389 -12.24 -0.42 -17.56
CA SER A 389 -12.72 0.97 -17.42
C SER A 389 -13.77 1.08 -16.32
N THR A 390 -14.72 0.14 -16.25
CA THR A 390 -15.75 0.12 -15.20
C THR A 390 -15.15 -0.21 -13.83
N GLN A 391 -14.16 -1.10 -13.75
CA GLN A 391 -13.42 -1.36 -12.52
C GLN A 391 -12.65 -0.13 -12.03
N LEU A 392 -11.97 0.58 -12.93
CA LEU A 392 -11.27 1.83 -12.60
C LEU A 392 -12.23 2.93 -12.17
N GLN A 393 -13.39 3.06 -12.82
CA GLN A 393 -14.43 4.00 -12.41
C GLN A 393 -14.98 3.69 -11.01
N ARG A 394 -15.21 2.41 -10.69
CA ARG A 394 -15.61 1.97 -9.34
C ARG A 394 -14.52 2.26 -8.31
N ALA A 395 -13.25 2.01 -8.65
CA ALA A 395 -12.13 2.32 -7.77
C ALA A 395 -12.00 3.82 -7.50
N ILE A 396 -12.16 4.66 -8.53
CA ILE A 396 -12.15 6.13 -8.40
C ILE A 396 -13.33 6.59 -7.53
N PHE A 397 -14.51 6.02 -7.70
CA PHE A 397 -15.68 6.34 -6.88
C PHE A 397 -15.44 6.01 -5.41
N ASN A 398 -14.95 4.81 -5.11
CA ASN A 398 -14.64 4.39 -3.74
C ASN A 398 -13.53 5.26 -3.09
N ILE A 399 -12.55 5.72 -3.87
CA ILE A 399 -11.51 6.63 -3.37
C ILE A 399 -12.11 8.01 -3.08
N LYS A 400 -12.99 8.53 -3.95
CA LYS A 400 -13.68 9.81 -3.71
C LYS A 400 -14.55 9.76 -2.47
N GLU A 401 -15.31 8.68 -2.27
CA GLU A 401 -16.12 8.47 -1.07
C GLU A 401 -15.26 8.42 0.20
N LYS A 402 -14.12 7.73 0.17
CA LYS A 402 -13.17 7.74 1.29
C LYS A 402 -12.62 9.14 1.57
N ILE A 403 -12.27 9.90 0.53
CA ILE A 403 -11.79 11.27 0.69
C ILE A 403 -12.87 12.15 1.32
N GLU A 404 -14.14 12.00 0.93
CA GLU A 404 -15.24 12.78 1.51
C GLU A 404 -15.47 12.40 2.98
N ASN A 405 -15.46 11.11 3.32
CA ASN A 405 -15.51 10.66 4.72
C ASN A 405 -14.32 11.19 5.55
N TYR A 406 -13.11 11.27 4.97
CA TYR A 406 -11.96 11.85 5.65
C TYR A 406 -12.10 13.36 5.84
N LYS A 407 -12.70 14.08 4.89
CA LYS A 407 -12.99 15.51 5.05
C LYS A 407 -14.00 15.74 6.16
N GLU A 408 -15.07 14.96 6.22
CA GLU A 408 -16.07 15.04 7.30
C GLU A 408 -15.43 14.79 8.67
N GLN A 409 -14.59 13.76 8.79
CA GLN A 409 -13.82 13.51 10.03
C GLN A 409 -12.89 14.67 10.40
N ILE A 410 -12.21 15.28 9.41
CA ILE A 410 -11.36 16.45 9.66
C ILE A 410 -12.20 17.66 10.09
N THR A 411 -13.36 17.90 9.47
CA THR A 411 -14.24 19.00 9.87
C THR A 411 -14.78 18.82 11.28
N ASP A 412 -15.10 17.59 11.68
CA ASP A 412 -15.53 17.27 13.04
C ASP A 412 -14.40 17.48 14.05
N LEU A 413 -13.17 17.06 13.72
CA LEU A 413 -12.00 17.30 14.56
C LEU A 413 -11.68 18.80 14.71
N ILE A 414 -11.78 19.57 13.62
CA ILE A 414 -11.62 21.03 13.67
C ILE A 414 -12.73 21.67 14.51
N HIS A 415 -13.97 21.19 14.41
CA HIS A 415 -15.06 21.68 15.23
C HIS A 415 -14.83 21.37 16.71
N PHE A 416 -14.39 20.14 17.02
CA PHE A 416 -14.04 19.73 18.38
C PHE A 416 -12.89 20.57 18.94
N GLU A 417 -11.83 20.81 18.17
CA GLU A 417 -10.70 21.66 18.57
C GLU A 417 -11.16 23.10 18.85
N LYS A 418 -12.00 23.68 17.99
CA LYS A 418 -12.57 25.02 18.20
C LYS A 418 -13.41 25.09 19.47
N THR A 419 -14.28 24.11 19.70
CA THR A 419 -15.12 24.03 20.91
C THR A 419 -14.26 23.88 22.16
N LEU A 420 -13.23 23.05 22.10
CA LEU A 420 -12.27 22.85 23.19
C LEU A 420 -11.50 24.15 23.47
N ASN A 421 -10.96 24.83 22.45
CA ASN A 421 -10.28 26.11 22.61
C ASN A 421 -11.22 27.17 23.19
N HIS A 422 -12.48 27.24 22.74
CA HIS A 422 -13.47 28.16 23.29
C HIS A 422 -13.77 27.87 24.77
N SER A 423 -13.87 26.58 25.14
CA SER A 423 -14.05 26.18 26.54
C SER A 423 -12.86 26.53 27.43
N ILE A 424 -11.62 26.39 26.92
CA ILE A 424 -10.41 26.77 27.65
C ILE A 424 -10.34 28.28 27.85
N VAL A 425 -10.68 29.06 26.82
CA VAL A 425 -10.76 30.54 26.93
C VAL A 425 -11.83 30.93 27.95
N HIS A 426 -13.02 30.32 27.90
CA HIS A 426 -14.08 30.59 28.87
C HIS A 426 -13.66 30.25 30.31
N ILE A 427 -12.98 29.12 30.54
CA ILE A 427 -12.45 28.78 31.87
C ILE A 427 -11.41 29.80 32.32
N LEU A 428 -10.58 30.29 31.41
CA LEU A 428 -9.58 31.31 31.72
C LEU A 428 -10.21 32.67 32.05
N ASP A 429 -11.28 33.05 31.35
CA ASP A 429 -12.06 34.27 31.62
C ASP A 429 -12.71 34.21 33.00
N VAL A 430 -13.32 33.08 33.37
CA VAL A 430 -13.92 32.90 34.72
C VAL A 430 -12.87 33.00 35.84
N ILE A 431 -11.62 32.60 35.57
CA ILE A 431 -10.52 32.54 36.54
C ILE A 431 -9.58 33.77 36.37
N ARG A 432 -10.01 34.80 35.63
CA ARG A 432 -9.20 35.99 35.34
C ARG A 432 -8.73 36.70 36.61
N HIS A 433 -9.58 36.81 37.62
CA HIS A 433 -9.36 37.64 38.84
C HIS A 433 -8.82 36.88 40.06
N VAL A 434 -8.44 35.62 39.90
CA VAL A 434 -8.07 34.73 41.02
C VAL A 434 -6.67 35.02 41.59
N ASP A 435 -5.82 35.77 40.87
CA ASP A 435 -4.51 36.25 41.34
C ASP A 435 -4.25 37.67 40.78
N PRO A 436 -3.52 38.56 41.49
CA PRO A 436 -3.23 39.92 41.04
C PRO A 436 -2.19 40.00 39.91
N VAL A 437 -1.55 38.88 39.55
CA VAL A 437 -0.54 38.84 38.49
C VAL A 437 -1.25 38.68 37.13
N ASN A 438 -1.70 39.80 36.57
CA ASN A 438 -2.12 39.88 35.18
C ASN A 438 -0.88 39.92 34.28
N ILE A 439 -0.61 38.83 33.55
CA ILE A 439 0.42 38.78 32.49
C ILE A 439 -0.20 39.12 31.13
N PHE A 440 -1.52 39.35 31.08
CA PHE A 440 -2.16 39.87 29.88
C PHE A 440 -1.68 41.31 29.69
N ALA A 441 -0.96 41.54 28.59
CA ALA A 441 -0.59 42.88 28.18
C ALA A 441 -1.87 43.71 28.10
N GLU A 442 -1.90 44.85 28.79
CA GLU A 442 -2.93 45.86 28.54
C GLU A 442 -2.93 46.16 27.04
N PRO A 443 -4.08 46.23 26.37
CA PRO A 443 -4.13 46.61 24.97
C PRO A 443 -3.50 47.99 24.84
N GLN A 444 -2.35 48.08 24.17
CA GLN A 444 -1.76 49.36 23.79
C GLN A 444 -2.64 49.99 22.72
N TYR A 445 -3.51 50.90 23.15
CA TYR A 445 -4.21 51.77 22.21
C TYR A 445 -3.18 52.75 21.60
N PRO A 446 -3.16 52.93 20.27
CA PRO A 446 -2.36 53.98 19.67
C PRO A 446 -2.82 55.33 20.23
N GLU A 447 -1.88 56.18 20.67
CA GLU A 447 -2.10 57.44 21.40
C GLU A 447 -3.02 58.47 20.69
N THR A 448 -3.41 58.21 19.45
CA THR A 448 -4.22 59.09 18.59
C THR A 448 -5.72 59.12 18.90
N LEU A 449 -6.23 58.27 19.80
CA LEU A 449 -7.65 58.19 20.14
C LEU A 449 -7.88 58.32 21.65
N GLN A 450 -7.63 59.51 22.21
CA GLN A 450 -8.24 59.93 23.48
C GLN A 450 -9.55 60.68 23.19
N PRO A 451 -10.74 60.08 23.34
CA PRO A 451 -11.97 60.85 23.38
C PRO A 451 -12.06 61.58 24.73
N PRO A 452 -12.49 62.85 24.76
CA PRO A 452 -12.69 63.55 26.02
C PRO A 452 -14.00 63.07 26.66
N LEU A 453 -13.93 62.70 27.95
CA LEU A 453 -15.05 62.67 28.91
C LEU A 453 -16.12 61.58 28.74
N LEU A 454 -15.73 60.31 28.57
CA LEU A 454 -16.61 59.18 28.89
C LEU A 454 -16.00 58.32 30.01
N GLN A 455 -16.68 58.23 31.15
CA GLN A 455 -16.35 57.29 32.22
C GLN A 455 -16.84 55.90 31.80
N PHE A 456 -15.94 55.07 31.28
CA PHE A 456 -16.23 53.75 30.71
C PHE A 456 -16.32 52.65 31.78
N ASN A 457 -17.17 52.81 32.80
CA ASN A 457 -17.36 51.76 33.80
C ASN A 457 -18.33 50.63 33.35
N ASP A 458 -19.08 50.81 32.26
CA ASP A 458 -20.16 49.90 31.84
C ASP A 458 -19.99 49.27 30.44
N LEU A 459 -18.78 49.28 29.86
CA LEU A 459 -18.56 48.53 28.62
C LEU A 459 -18.28 47.04 28.94
N PRO A 460 -18.94 46.08 28.25
CA PRO A 460 -18.55 44.69 28.36
C PRO A 460 -17.09 44.53 27.90
N GLU A 461 -16.29 43.83 28.69
CA GLU A 461 -14.88 43.61 28.42
C GLU A 461 -14.70 42.95 27.04
N VAL A 462 -13.84 43.52 26.21
CA VAL A 462 -13.51 43.01 24.87
C VAL A 462 -12.88 41.63 25.01
N PRO A 463 -13.33 40.60 24.27
CA PRO A 463 -12.77 39.26 24.36
C PRO A 463 -11.28 39.26 23.97
N LEU A 464 -10.45 38.63 24.79
CA LEU A 464 -9.00 38.51 24.62
C LEU A 464 -8.66 37.77 23.31
N GLN A 465 -7.92 38.42 22.41
CA GLN A 465 -7.30 37.74 21.27
C GLN A 465 -6.03 37.02 21.77
N ILE A 466 -6.08 35.71 21.92
CA ILE A 466 -4.94 34.88 22.34
C ILE A 466 -4.44 34.07 21.14
N GLU A 467 -3.17 34.25 20.77
CA GLU A 467 -2.45 33.28 19.93
C GLU A 467 -2.12 32.04 20.78
N VAL A 468 -2.68 30.91 20.35
CA VAL A 468 -2.88 29.71 21.17
C VAL A 468 -1.59 28.91 21.34
N ASN A 469 -1.06 28.87 22.58
CA ASN A 469 -0.16 27.80 23.03
C ASN A 469 -0.84 27.05 24.20
N VAL A 470 -1.74 26.11 23.86
CA VAL A 470 -2.61 25.34 24.77
C VAL A 470 -1.90 24.82 26.03
N PRO A 471 -0.68 24.24 25.97
CA PRO A 471 -0.01 23.69 27.14
C PRO A 471 0.32 24.75 28.20
N LYS A 472 0.68 25.96 27.76
CA LYS A 472 1.04 27.07 28.64
C LYS A 472 -0.20 27.62 29.34
N VAL A 473 -1.31 27.74 28.61
CA VAL A 473 -2.61 28.17 29.14
C VAL A 473 -3.15 27.17 30.17
N LEU A 474 -3.07 25.87 29.88
CA LEU A 474 -3.56 24.82 30.78
C LEU A 474 -2.72 24.72 32.06
N ALA A 475 -1.40 24.94 31.98
CA ALA A 475 -0.53 25.04 33.14
C ALA A 475 -0.90 26.26 34.04
N MET A 476 -1.27 27.39 33.43
CA MET A 476 -1.73 28.58 34.15
C MET A 476 -3.08 28.36 34.83
N ILE A 477 -4.06 27.76 34.13
CA ILE A 477 -5.36 27.40 34.71
C ILE A 477 -5.14 26.46 35.90
N LYS A 478 -4.28 25.45 35.77
CA LYS A 478 -3.96 24.52 36.85
C LYS A 478 -3.35 25.23 38.07
N ALA A 479 -2.44 26.17 37.86
CA ALA A 479 -1.85 26.97 38.93
C ALA A 479 -2.89 27.83 39.64
N LYS A 480 -3.74 28.54 38.90
CA LYS A 480 -4.80 29.37 39.47
C LYS A 480 -5.87 28.57 40.20
N ILE A 481 -6.33 27.45 39.65
CA ILE A 481 -7.27 26.54 40.35
C ILE A 481 -6.62 26.02 41.63
N HIS A 482 -5.33 25.69 41.61
CA HIS A 482 -4.62 25.27 42.81
C HIS A 482 -4.59 26.37 43.89
N SER A 483 -4.39 27.64 43.51
CA SER A 483 -4.51 28.80 44.41
C SER A 483 -5.92 28.90 45.02
N ILE A 484 -6.98 28.73 44.23
CA ILE A 484 -8.38 28.70 44.72
C ILE A 484 -8.58 27.57 45.71
N MET A 485 -8.14 26.35 45.37
CA MET A 485 -8.29 25.18 46.24
C MET A 485 -7.55 25.36 47.57
N GLN A 486 -6.37 25.98 47.56
CA GLN A 486 -5.66 26.34 48.79
C GLN A 486 -6.41 27.41 49.60
N TYR A 487 -7.00 28.41 48.95
CA TYR A 487 -7.78 29.45 49.62
C TYR A 487 -9.03 28.89 50.29
N TYR A 488 -9.83 28.09 49.58
CA TYR A 488 -11.01 27.44 50.16
C TYR A 488 -10.62 26.41 51.23
N GLY A 489 -9.52 25.68 51.04
CA GLY A 489 -8.98 24.79 52.08
C GLY A 489 -8.58 25.54 53.36
N LYS A 490 -7.99 26.74 53.25
CA LYS A 490 -7.71 27.61 54.40
C LYS A 490 -8.98 28.17 55.04
N LYS A 491 -9.96 28.57 54.23
CA LYS A 491 -11.24 29.10 54.73
C LYS A 491 -12.06 28.03 55.48
N GLU A 492 -12.00 26.78 55.03
CA GLU A 492 -12.63 25.65 55.72
C GLU A 492 -11.92 25.31 57.05
N HIS A 493 -10.61 25.60 57.16
CA HIS A 493 -9.87 25.53 58.42
C HIS A 493 -10.19 26.71 59.35
N GLU A 494 -10.38 27.92 58.82
CA GLU A 494 -10.81 29.09 59.60
C GLU A 494 -12.24 28.95 60.12
N GLU A 495 -13.18 28.41 59.33
CA GLU A 495 -14.55 28.11 59.80
C GLU A 495 -14.55 27.04 60.91
N LYS A 496 -13.70 26.02 60.81
CA LYS A 496 -13.53 24.99 61.87
C LYS A 496 -12.87 25.55 63.14
N GLU A 497 -11.90 26.47 63.02
CA GLU A 497 -11.31 27.16 64.18
C GLU A 497 -12.31 28.09 64.87
N ILE A 498 -13.17 28.77 64.11
CA ILE A 498 -14.25 29.60 64.69
C ILE A 498 -15.27 28.73 65.42
N ASP A 499 -15.68 27.60 64.84
CA ASP A 499 -16.62 26.65 65.47
C ASP A 499 -16.03 25.95 66.71
N GLU A 500 -14.71 25.79 66.83
CA GLU A 500 -14.03 25.27 68.03
C GLU A 500 -13.77 26.35 69.10
N GLN A 501 -13.60 27.62 68.71
CA GLN A 501 -13.38 28.73 69.64
C GLN A 501 -14.67 29.17 70.35
N ILE A 502 -15.84 29.05 69.72
CA ILE A 502 -17.14 29.35 70.33
C ILE A 502 -17.42 28.51 71.59
N PRO A 503 -17.28 27.16 71.59
CA PRO A 503 -17.49 26.34 72.78
C PRO A 503 -16.38 26.52 73.82
N ARG A 504 -15.13 26.85 73.43
CA ARG A 504 -14.05 27.18 74.37
C ARG A 504 -14.28 28.51 75.08
N PHE A 505 -14.77 29.53 74.37
CA PHE A 505 -15.18 30.79 74.99
C PHE A 505 -16.36 30.58 75.95
N GLN A 506 -17.34 29.77 75.56
CA GLN A 506 -18.45 29.39 76.44
C GLN A 506 -17.99 28.62 77.68
N GLN A 507 -17.04 27.68 77.54
CA GLN A 507 -16.43 26.97 78.68
C GLN A 507 -15.63 27.92 79.59
N ALA A 508 -14.86 28.86 79.04
CA ALA A 508 -14.12 29.83 79.83
C ALA A 508 -15.07 30.75 80.63
N VAL A 509 -16.18 31.20 80.03
CA VAL A 509 -17.22 31.99 80.72
C VAL A 509 -17.91 31.16 81.81
N ILE A 510 -18.16 29.88 81.55
CA ILE A 510 -18.75 28.96 82.53
C ILE A 510 -17.77 28.68 83.68
N GLU A 511 -16.48 28.48 83.42
CA GLU A 511 -15.45 28.28 84.45
C GLU A 511 -15.24 29.53 85.30
N ASP A 512 -15.27 30.73 84.71
CA ASP A 512 -15.18 32.01 85.45
C ASP A 512 -16.43 32.23 86.33
N TYR A 513 -17.61 31.81 85.85
CA TYR A 513 -18.84 31.76 86.65
C TYR A 513 -18.77 30.74 87.80
N PHE A 514 -18.17 29.56 87.59
CA PHE A 514 -18.03 28.55 88.66
C PHE A 514 -16.91 28.86 89.65
N GLN A 515 -15.87 29.59 89.26
CA GLN A 515 -14.83 30.08 90.19
C GLN A 515 -15.38 31.19 91.11
N SER A 516 -16.30 32.02 90.62
CA SER A 516 -16.98 33.04 91.43
C SER A 516 -18.09 32.50 92.36
N VAL A 517 -18.51 31.23 92.18
CA VAL A 517 -19.63 30.60 92.92
C VAL A 517 -19.19 29.37 93.75
N ARG A 518 -17.92 29.26 94.15
CA ARG A 518 -17.53 28.23 95.15
C ARG A 518 -18.07 28.58 96.55
N PRO A 519 -18.95 27.75 97.15
CA PRO A 519 -19.46 27.96 98.50
C PRO A 519 -18.39 27.60 99.54
N ARG A 520 -18.20 28.49 100.54
CA ARG A 520 -17.49 28.19 101.78
C ARG A 520 -18.33 27.23 102.61
N ILE A 521 -17.97 25.96 102.63
CA ILE A 521 -18.46 24.99 103.62
C ILE A 521 -17.23 24.20 104.09
N ASP A 522 -16.67 24.65 105.22
CA ASP A 522 -16.30 23.79 106.36
C ASP A 522 -15.64 24.66 107.44
N SER A 523 -16.44 25.01 108.44
CA SER A 523 -15.99 25.13 109.83
C SER A 523 -17.20 24.94 110.74
N TRP A 524 -17.57 23.67 110.93
CA TRP A 524 -18.37 23.23 112.08
C TRP A 524 -17.56 22.13 112.76
N GLU A 525 -16.74 22.52 113.74
CA GLU A 525 -16.35 21.63 114.84
C GLU A 525 -17.45 21.70 115.90
N PHE A 526 -17.85 20.53 116.38
CA PHE A 526 -18.82 20.31 117.45
C PHE A 526 -18.24 20.71 118.81
N ASP A 527 -19.09 21.32 119.64
CA ASP A 527 -19.30 20.89 121.04
C ASP A 527 -20.78 20.48 121.18
#